data_AF-A0A932P2J2-F1
#
_entry.id   AF-A0A932P2J2-F1
#
_cell.length_a   1.000
_cell.length_b   1.000
_cell.length_c   1.000
_cell.angle_alpha   90.00
_cell.angle_beta   90.00
_cell.angle_gamma   90.00
#
_symmetry.space_group_name_H-M   'P 1'
#
loop_
_entity.id
_entity.type
_entity.pdbx_description
1 polymer ?
#
loop_
_entity_poly.entity_id
_entity_poly.type
_entity_poly.pdbx_seq_one_letter_code
_entity_poly.pdbx_strand_id
1 'polypeptide(L)'
;MNRKVGLSVAGAAVLGVLMGMAVPVEGARRAKGDPVASLAGNGEVVTAARVAGEMPTEPGDGRFENAVPLTVRLYPQTATEPRAEKGVVREAALRAIHADTWIAFLVEWADPDRSDVKQGTTDTFADAAALQFPLKYGEAADRLPYVGMGEPGRPVNIWFWRNGGGTGPASLRARGFGTLEPVAGGEVKTAGKWENGRVRVLFTRSFSASSPEEVKFAPRQIGLVPVALAVWGGEKGERGGLKTLSGWRFVKFDGGKVSPAYVRSLAWNPKIRGDAKTGKALMTRHGCAGCHAYPGNPIPTKIGPGLAGIGGIHRPAYLFESLKDPSAVIVPHGNYYSMKDGQPISIMAPFSGPERDAYHIVEFLRSLR
;
A
#
# COMPACT_ATOMS: atom_id res chain seq x y z
N MET A 1 -82.56 -59.41 5.51
CA MET A 1 -83.75 -58.61 5.15
C MET A 1 -83.36 -57.14 5.11
N ASN A 2 -83.81 -56.44 4.07
CA ASN A 2 -83.72 -55.00 3.75
C ASN A 2 -82.36 -54.34 3.42
N ARG A 3 -82.24 -54.04 2.11
CA ARG A 3 -81.27 -53.15 1.43
C ARG A 3 -81.48 -51.66 1.79
N LYS A 4 -80.43 -50.85 1.64
CA LYS A 4 -80.42 -49.47 1.06
C LYS A 4 -78.96 -49.10 0.72
N VAL A 5 -78.54 -49.06 -0.56
CA VAL A 5 -78.61 -47.96 -1.54
C VAL A 5 -77.68 -46.77 -1.21
N GLY A 6 -76.53 -46.71 -1.90
CA GLY A 6 -76.20 -45.66 -2.89
C GLY A 6 -75.69 -44.28 -2.44
N LEU A 7 -74.50 -43.96 -2.98
CA LEU A 7 -74.06 -42.69 -3.60
C LEU A 7 -73.06 -41.76 -2.88
N SER A 8 -72.00 -41.47 -3.64
CA SER A 8 -70.88 -40.54 -3.45
C SER A 8 -71.34 -39.07 -3.48
N VAL A 9 -70.71 -38.20 -2.66
CA VAL A 9 -70.54 -36.77 -2.96
C VAL A 9 -69.22 -36.24 -2.36
N ALA A 10 -68.54 -35.43 -3.17
CA ALA A 10 -67.31 -34.69 -2.92
C ALA A 10 -67.38 -33.69 -1.75
N GLY A 11 -66.27 -33.54 -1.03
CA GLY A 11 -66.07 -32.47 -0.04
C GLY A 11 -65.26 -31.31 -0.62
N ALA A 12 -65.89 -30.14 -0.73
CA ALA A 12 -65.24 -28.87 -1.02
C ALA A 12 -64.73 -28.24 0.29
N ALA A 13 -63.45 -27.86 0.34
CA ALA A 13 -62.89 -27.04 1.41
C ALA A 13 -62.68 -25.61 0.89
N VAL A 14 -63.26 -24.65 1.59
CA VAL A 14 -63.28 -23.21 1.28
C VAL A 14 -61.95 -22.56 1.66
N LEU A 15 -61.40 -21.78 0.72
CA LEU A 15 -60.23 -20.90 0.91
C LEU A 15 -60.53 -19.78 1.92
N GLY A 16 -59.71 -19.68 2.97
CA GLY A 16 -59.56 -18.47 3.77
C GLY A 16 -58.35 -17.66 3.29
N VAL A 17 -58.58 -16.43 2.84
CA VAL A 17 -57.53 -15.48 2.44
C VAL A 17 -56.97 -14.79 3.68
N LEU A 18 -55.67 -14.98 3.95
CA LEU A 18 -54.91 -14.17 4.91
C LEU A 18 -54.02 -13.19 4.13
N MET A 19 -54.41 -11.91 4.14
CA MET A 19 -53.55 -10.79 3.74
C MET A 19 -52.46 -10.59 4.80
N GLY A 20 -51.24 -11.02 4.51
CA GLY A 20 -50.06 -10.62 5.26
C GLY A 20 -49.60 -9.23 4.83
N MET A 21 -49.70 -8.25 5.74
CA MET A 21 -49.10 -6.94 5.55
C MET A 21 -47.57 -7.05 5.64
N ALA A 22 -46.89 -6.77 4.54
CA ALA A 22 -45.44 -6.65 4.51
C ALA A 22 -45.03 -5.34 5.19
N VAL A 23 -44.30 -5.45 6.31
CA VAL A 23 -43.60 -4.33 6.93
C VAL A 23 -42.39 -4.00 6.06
N PRO A 24 -42.19 -2.76 5.58
CA PRO A 24 -41.01 -2.42 4.82
C PRO A 24 -39.82 -2.34 5.78
N VAL A 25 -38.84 -3.23 5.60
CA VAL A 25 -37.51 -3.07 6.20
C VAL A 25 -36.80 -1.96 5.42
N GLU A 26 -37.02 -0.73 5.87
CA GLU A 26 -36.34 0.46 5.38
C GLU A 26 -34.90 0.46 5.91
N GLY A 27 -33.93 0.07 5.09
CA GLY A 27 -32.52 0.08 5.53
C GLY A 27 -31.44 -0.48 4.62
N ALA A 28 -31.73 -0.96 3.41
CA ALA A 28 -30.71 -1.56 2.54
C ALA A 28 -30.74 -1.03 1.09
N ARG A 29 -30.64 0.30 0.89
CA ARG A 29 -30.26 0.88 -0.42
C ARG A 29 -29.38 2.12 -0.29
N ARG A 30 -28.11 1.92 0.07
CA ARG A 30 -26.95 2.72 -0.39
C ARG A 30 -25.77 1.74 -0.51
N ALA A 31 -25.12 1.56 -1.66
CA ALA A 31 -24.49 2.60 -2.48
C ALA A 31 -24.60 2.31 -4.00
N LYS A 32 -25.04 3.31 -4.78
CA LYS A 32 -24.91 3.38 -6.25
C LYS A 32 -23.64 4.13 -6.67
N GLY A 33 -22.50 3.91 -6.00
CA GLY A 33 -21.23 4.60 -6.31
C GLY A 33 -20.10 3.60 -6.57
N ASP A 34 -19.13 3.97 -7.42
CA ASP A 34 -17.90 3.18 -7.59
C ASP A 34 -17.23 3.00 -6.21
N PRO A 35 -17.06 1.76 -5.71
CA PRO A 35 -16.52 1.52 -4.39
C PRO A 35 -15.12 2.13 -4.19
N VAL A 36 -14.35 2.38 -5.27
CA VAL A 36 -13.01 2.99 -5.19
C VAL A 36 -12.99 4.51 -5.34
N ALA A 37 -14.14 5.17 -5.52
CA ALA A 37 -14.20 6.59 -5.88
C ALA A 37 -13.40 7.51 -4.95
N SER A 38 -13.43 7.24 -3.63
CA SER A 38 -12.65 8.03 -2.66
C SER A 38 -11.14 7.82 -2.82
N LEU A 39 -10.68 6.60 -3.10
CA LEU A 39 -9.26 6.33 -3.33
C LEU A 39 -8.80 6.97 -4.65
N ALA A 40 -9.62 6.87 -5.70
CA ALA A 40 -9.34 7.49 -6.99
C ALA A 40 -9.30 9.03 -6.90
N GLY A 41 -10.26 9.65 -6.21
CA GLY A 41 -10.29 11.10 -5.99
C GLY A 41 -9.11 11.63 -5.17
N ASN A 42 -8.46 10.77 -4.38
CA ASN A 42 -7.22 11.09 -3.65
C ASN A 42 -5.95 10.87 -4.49
N GLY A 43 -6.06 10.46 -5.76
CA GLY A 43 -4.92 10.08 -6.57
C GLY A 43 -4.18 8.87 -6.01
N GLU A 44 -4.91 7.84 -5.54
CA GLU A 44 -4.31 6.63 -4.96
C GLU A 44 -4.49 5.39 -5.84
N VAL A 45 -5.21 5.48 -6.97
CA VAL A 45 -5.58 4.34 -7.80
C VAL A 45 -4.93 4.43 -9.18
N VAL A 46 -4.18 3.40 -9.55
CA VAL A 46 -3.79 3.12 -10.94
C VAL A 46 -4.72 2.05 -11.49
N THR A 47 -5.28 2.27 -12.68
CA THR A 47 -6.09 1.23 -13.34
C THR A 47 -5.18 0.35 -14.17
N ALA A 48 -5.25 -0.96 -13.97
CA ALA A 48 -4.66 -1.95 -14.84
C ALA A 48 -5.70 -2.32 -15.91
N ALA A 49 -5.49 -1.86 -17.14
CA ALA A 49 -6.37 -2.19 -18.26
C ALA A 49 -5.97 -3.53 -18.90
N ARG A 50 -6.97 -4.30 -19.36
CA ARG A 50 -6.74 -5.56 -20.05
C ARG A 50 -6.23 -5.30 -21.46
N VAL A 51 -5.16 -6.00 -21.83
CA VAL A 51 -4.58 -6.04 -23.17
C VAL A 51 -4.58 -7.47 -23.71
N ALA A 52 -4.56 -7.61 -25.03
CA ALA A 52 -4.42 -8.90 -25.70
C ALA A 52 -2.93 -9.22 -25.99
N GLY A 53 -2.65 -10.51 -26.21
CA GLY A 53 -1.34 -11.01 -26.59
C GLY A 53 -0.38 -11.24 -25.42
N GLU A 54 0.88 -11.51 -25.75
CA GLU A 54 1.96 -11.72 -24.78
C GLU A 54 2.31 -10.43 -24.03
N MET A 55 2.80 -10.55 -22.79
CA MET A 55 3.22 -9.37 -22.02
C MET A 55 4.40 -8.65 -22.67
N PRO A 56 4.48 -7.32 -22.53
CA PRO A 56 5.66 -6.57 -22.93
C PRO A 56 6.93 -7.16 -22.30
N THR A 57 8.03 -7.15 -23.05
CA THR A 57 9.36 -7.47 -22.53
C THR A 57 10.26 -6.25 -22.43
N GLU A 58 9.86 -5.12 -23.02
CA GLU A 58 10.63 -3.89 -23.09
C GLU A 58 9.83 -2.68 -22.57
N PRO A 59 10.47 -1.69 -21.90
CA PRO A 59 9.76 -0.52 -21.35
C PRO A 59 9.17 0.44 -22.39
N GLY A 60 9.52 0.29 -23.68
CA GLY A 60 9.04 1.12 -24.79
C GLY A 60 7.77 0.61 -25.48
N ASP A 61 7.11 -0.43 -24.95
CA ASP A 61 5.91 -1.00 -25.56
C ASP A 61 4.74 0.00 -25.60
N GLY A 62 4.24 0.29 -26.80
CA GLY A 62 3.20 1.29 -27.04
C GLY A 62 1.86 1.01 -26.35
N ARG A 63 1.62 -0.21 -25.85
CA ARG A 63 0.39 -0.51 -25.07
C ARG A 63 0.28 0.32 -23.80
N PHE A 64 1.40 0.77 -23.23
CA PHE A 64 1.38 1.67 -22.06
C PHE A 64 0.98 3.11 -22.40
N GLU A 65 0.99 3.53 -23.67
CA GLU A 65 0.58 4.89 -24.07
C GLU A 65 -0.91 5.12 -23.82
N ASN A 66 -1.72 4.06 -23.94
CA ASN A 66 -3.15 4.08 -23.67
C ASN A 66 -3.48 3.87 -22.17
N ALA A 67 -2.49 3.50 -21.35
CA ALA A 67 -2.69 3.31 -19.92
C ALA A 67 -2.58 4.65 -19.18
N VAL A 68 -3.61 4.96 -18.38
CA VAL A 68 -3.65 6.21 -17.61
C VAL A 68 -2.58 6.17 -16.50
N PRO A 69 -1.62 7.12 -16.48
CA PRO A 69 -0.62 7.17 -15.42
C PRO A 69 -1.24 7.59 -14.09
N LEU A 70 -0.78 6.93 -13.03
CA LEU A 70 -0.85 7.47 -11.68
C LEU A 70 0.44 8.21 -11.38
N THR A 71 0.36 9.52 -11.16
CA THR A 71 1.48 10.30 -10.64
C THR A 71 1.66 9.99 -9.15
N VAL A 72 2.76 9.32 -8.81
CA VAL A 72 3.09 8.88 -7.45
C VAL A 72 4.13 9.81 -6.85
N ARG A 73 3.72 10.59 -5.84
CA ARG A 73 4.66 11.36 -5.02
C ARG A 73 5.50 10.45 -4.13
N LEU A 74 6.80 10.71 -4.11
CA LEU A 74 7.80 9.98 -3.33
C LEU A 74 8.38 10.87 -2.24
N TYR A 75 8.68 10.24 -1.11
CA TYR A 75 9.18 10.89 0.10
C TYR A 75 10.49 10.24 0.54
N PRO A 76 11.42 10.99 1.11
CA PRO A 76 12.66 10.40 1.60
C PRO A 76 12.39 9.37 2.69
N GLN A 77 13.11 8.26 2.65
CA GLN A 77 13.11 7.29 3.74
C GLN A 77 13.89 7.89 4.92
N THR A 78 13.20 8.09 6.05
CA THR A 78 13.81 8.68 7.26
C THR A 78 13.68 7.79 8.50
N ALA A 79 13.08 6.61 8.35
CA ALA A 79 12.72 5.75 9.47
C ALA A 79 13.87 4.85 9.95
N THR A 80 14.85 4.52 9.11
CA THR A 80 16.01 3.68 9.49
C THR A 80 17.27 4.25 8.86
N GLU A 81 18.43 3.93 9.42
CA GLU A 81 19.69 4.20 8.73
C GLU A 81 19.89 3.24 7.54
N PRO A 82 20.57 3.71 6.47
CA PRO A 82 20.92 5.12 6.23
C PRO A 82 19.69 5.94 5.79
N ARG A 83 19.52 7.15 6.34
CA ARG A 83 18.38 8.04 6.03
C ARG A 83 18.62 8.93 4.81
N ALA A 84 17.65 9.01 3.90
CA ALA A 84 17.67 10.00 2.83
C ALA A 84 17.20 11.36 3.38
N GLU A 85 18.10 12.34 3.52
CA GLU A 85 17.70 13.68 4.02
C GLU A 85 16.90 14.47 2.99
N LYS A 86 17.25 14.34 1.71
CA LYS A 86 16.58 15.04 0.62
C LYS A 86 15.85 14.10 -0.31
N GLY A 87 16.41 12.96 -0.71
CA GLY A 87 15.74 12.10 -1.70
C GLY A 87 15.65 12.77 -3.07
N VAL A 88 16.22 12.15 -4.10
CA VAL A 88 16.47 12.86 -5.37
C VAL A 88 15.26 12.80 -6.28
N VAL A 89 14.64 11.63 -6.37
CA VAL A 89 13.42 11.43 -7.14
C VAL A 89 12.22 11.71 -6.26
N ARG A 90 11.46 12.77 -6.57
CA ARG A 90 10.29 13.18 -5.76
C ARG A 90 8.95 12.74 -6.34
N GLU A 91 8.96 12.27 -7.57
CA GLU A 91 7.77 11.87 -8.30
C GLU A 91 8.13 10.81 -9.34
N ALA A 92 7.24 9.85 -9.52
CA ALA A 92 7.30 8.87 -10.59
C ALA A 92 5.89 8.59 -11.12
N ALA A 93 5.75 8.35 -12.41
CA ALA A 93 4.52 7.85 -13.00
C ALA A 93 4.49 6.32 -12.89
N LEU A 94 3.35 5.77 -12.45
CA LEU A 94 3.06 4.34 -12.44
C LEU A 94 1.91 4.06 -13.41
N ARG A 95 2.14 3.15 -14.36
CA ARG A 95 1.10 2.58 -15.21
C ARG A 95 1.01 1.08 -14.99
N ALA A 96 -0.15 0.52 -15.27
CA ALA A 96 -0.39 -0.91 -15.18
C ALA A 96 -1.23 -1.38 -16.37
N ILE A 97 -0.92 -2.57 -16.88
CA ILE A 97 -1.75 -3.31 -17.84
C ILE A 97 -1.72 -4.79 -17.46
N HIS A 98 -2.73 -5.55 -17.86
CA HIS A 98 -2.76 -6.99 -17.61
C HIS A 98 -3.30 -7.78 -18.80
N ALA A 99 -2.99 -9.07 -18.86
CA ALA A 99 -3.73 -10.03 -19.68
C ALA A 99 -4.54 -10.97 -18.77
N ASP A 100 -4.84 -12.17 -19.24
CA ASP A 100 -5.66 -13.13 -18.50
C ASP A 100 -4.94 -13.73 -17.29
N THR A 101 -3.61 -13.86 -17.36
CA THR A 101 -2.80 -14.53 -16.35
C THR A 101 -1.54 -13.76 -15.98
N TRP A 102 -1.38 -12.52 -16.45
CA TRP A 102 -0.17 -11.72 -16.27
C TRP A 102 -0.47 -10.26 -15.96
N ILE A 103 0.39 -9.64 -15.16
CA ILE A 103 0.40 -8.20 -14.89
C ILE A 103 1.73 -7.60 -15.35
N ALA A 104 1.67 -6.38 -15.89
CA ALA A 104 2.82 -5.56 -16.19
C ALA A 104 2.67 -4.17 -15.57
N PHE A 105 3.76 -3.65 -15.03
CA PHE A 105 3.86 -2.29 -14.50
C PHE A 105 4.96 -1.54 -15.22
N LEU A 106 4.68 -0.28 -15.57
CA LEU A 106 5.69 0.65 -16.06
C LEU A 106 5.86 1.77 -15.04
N VAL A 107 7.08 1.91 -14.53
CA VAL A 107 7.48 3.01 -13.64
C VAL A 107 8.36 3.95 -14.43
N GLU A 108 8.07 5.25 -14.39
CA GLU A 108 8.85 6.27 -15.09
C GLU A 108 9.15 7.45 -14.18
N TRP A 109 10.38 7.97 -14.21
CA TRP A 109 10.73 9.21 -13.52
C TRP A 109 11.72 10.04 -14.35
N ALA A 110 11.77 11.33 -14.05
CA ALA A 110 12.75 12.23 -14.62
C ALA A 110 14.11 11.96 -13.97
N ASP A 111 15.12 11.78 -14.82
CA ASP A 111 16.51 11.58 -14.43
C ASP A 111 17.40 12.31 -15.43
N PRO A 112 17.73 13.60 -15.17
CA PRO A 112 18.56 14.39 -16.08
C PRO A 112 20.00 13.86 -16.15
N ASP A 113 20.46 13.17 -15.10
CA ASP A 113 21.84 12.76 -14.91
C ASP A 113 21.93 11.24 -15.04
N ARG A 114 22.12 10.73 -16.27
CA ARG A 114 22.18 9.28 -16.54
C ARG A 114 23.17 8.59 -15.59
N SER A 115 22.67 7.70 -14.74
CA SER A 115 23.49 6.95 -13.79
C SER A 115 23.86 5.55 -14.32
N ASP A 116 24.88 5.50 -15.17
CA ASP A 116 25.48 4.22 -15.58
C ASP A 116 26.50 3.75 -14.52
N VAL A 117 26.31 2.54 -13.97
CA VAL A 117 27.34 1.91 -13.13
C VAL A 117 28.55 1.62 -13.99
N LYS A 118 29.68 2.28 -13.71
CA LYS A 118 30.95 1.99 -14.38
C LYS A 118 31.63 0.82 -13.67
N GLN A 119 31.88 -0.28 -14.41
CA GLN A 119 32.65 -1.40 -13.87
C GLN A 119 34.00 -0.92 -13.33
N GLY A 120 34.41 -1.45 -12.17
CA GLY A 120 35.69 -1.09 -11.54
C GLY A 120 35.68 0.15 -10.64
N THR A 121 34.52 0.76 -10.40
CA THR A 121 34.37 1.87 -9.45
C THR A 121 33.71 1.41 -8.14
N THR A 122 34.06 2.04 -7.02
CA THR A 122 33.51 1.74 -5.68
C THR A 122 32.59 2.83 -5.14
N ASP A 123 32.49 3.95 -5.86
CA ASP A 123 31.78 5.17 -5.48
C ASP A 123 30.63 5.54 -6.43
N THR A 124 30.37 4.74 -7.47
CA THR A 124 29.19 4.91 -8.33
C THR A 124 28.08 3.92 -7.97
N PHE A 125 26.84 4.40 -8.03
CA PHE A 125 25.65 3.60 -7.71
C PHE A 125 24.68 3.60 -8.88
N ALA A 126 23.89 2.53 -8.96
CA ALA A 126 22.92 2.34 -10.02
C ALA A 126 21.61 3.04 -9.67
N ASP A 127 20.92 3.54 -10.68
CA ASP A 127 19.48 3.73 -10.53
C ASP A 127 18.80 2.40 -10.20
N ALA A 128 17.75 2.48 -9.40
CA ALA A 128 16.94 1.32 -9.06
C ALA A 128 15.50 1.72 -8.80
N ALA A 129 14.60 0.74 -8.95
CA ALA A 129 13.19 0.88 -8.63
C ALA A 129 12.68 -0.40 -7.99
N ALA A 130 11.69 -0.26 -7.10
CA ALA A 130 11.05 -1.39 -6.47
C ALA A 130 9.54 -1.21 -6.37
N LEU A 131 8.79 -2.27 -6.67
CA LEU A 131 7.37 -2.37 -6.37
C LEU A 131 7.18 -3.33 -5.20
N GLN A 132 6.45 -2.91 -4.17
CA GLN A 132 6.19 -3.69 -2.98
C GLN A 132 4.70 -4.02 -2.88
N PHE A 133 4.40 -5.27 -2.53
CA PHE A 133 3.05 -5.79 -2.37
C PHE A 133 2.93 -6.52 -1.04
N PRO A 134 1.81 -6.39 -0.31
CA PRO A 134 1.55 -7.24 0.84
C PRO A 134 1.27 -8.69 0.41
N LEU A 135 1.72 -9.68 1.18
CA LEU A 135 1.38 -11.09 0.89
C LEU A 135 -0.09 -11.42 1.17
N LYS A 136 -0.74 -10.66 2.05
CA LYS A 136 -2.18 -10.77 2.36
C LYS A 136 -2.85 -9.41 2.17
N TYR A 137 -3.96 -9.40 1.44
CA TYR A 137 -4.79 -8.21 1.19
C TYR A 137 -6.24 -8.63 0.94
N GLY A 138 -7.14 -7.65 0.75
CA GLY A 138 -8.58 -7.90 0.70
C GLY A 138 -9.19 -8.03 2.10
N GLU A 139 -10.38 -8.63 2.16
CA GLU A 139 -11.12 -8.84 3.42
C GLU A 139 -10.44 -9.82 4.37
N ALA A 140 -9.54 -10.68 3.86
CA ALA A 140 -8.75 -11.59 4.68
C ALA A 140 -7.59 -10.90 5.42
N ALA A 141 -7.29 -9.64 5.09
CA ALA A 141 -6.27 -8.85 5.78
C ALA A 141 -6.91 -7.99 6.86
N ASP A 142 -6.32 -8.01 8.05
CA ASP A 142 -6.74 -7.17 9.17
C ASP A 142 -6.37 -5.69 8.93
N ARG A 143 -5.14 -5.43 8.47
CA ARG A 143 -4.67 -4.13 7.98
C ARG A 143 -3.52 -4.28 7.01
N LEU A 144 -3.15 -3.18 6.35
CA LEU A 144 -1.95 -3.14 5.52
C LEU A 144 -0.67 -3.28 6.38
N PRO A 145 0.38 -3.93 5.86
CA PRO A 145 1.70 -3.90 6.49
C PRO A 145 2.25 -2.48 6.61
N TYR A 146 3.24 -2.33 7.47
CA TYR A 146 4.12 -1.18 7.48
C TYR A 146 4.72 -0.96 6.09
N VAL A 147 4.54 0.24 5.55
CA VAL A 147 4.93 0.53 4.17
C VAL A 147 6.44 0.42 3.94
N GLY A 148 7.24 0.62 4.99
CA GLY A 148 8.69 0.44 4.97
C GLY A 148 9.08 -1.03 5.12
N MET A 149 8.76 -1.86 4.13
CA MET A 149 9.19 -3.26 4.03
C MET A 149 8.51 -4.25 4.99
N GLY A 150 7.29 -3.94 5.45
CA GLY A 150 6.46 -4.83 6.26
C GLY A 150 6.90 -4.96 7.72
N GLU A 151 6.42 -6.02 8.37
CA GLU A 151 6.74 -6.39 9.75
C GLU A 151 6.65 -7.91 9.94
N PRO A 152 7.17 -8.52 11.03
CA PRO A 152 7.26 -9.97 11.20
C PRO A 152 5.95 -10.75 10.93
N GLY A 153 4.81 -10.20 11.36
CA GLY A 153 3.49 -10.79 11.16
C GLY A 153 2.79 -10.41 9.85
N ARG A 154 3.30 -9.40 9.13
CA ARG A 154 2.73 -8.91 7.86
C ARG A 154 3.86 -8.70 6.84
N PRO A 155 4.42 -9.78 6.29
CA PRO A 155 5.46 -9.70 5.27
C PRO A 155 4.96 -9.07 3.97
N VAL A 156 5.93 -8.60 3.19
CA VAL A 156 5.74 -8.06 1.84
C VAL A 156 6.61 -8.80 0.83
N ASN A 157 6.13 -8.90 -0.41
CA ASN A 157 6.92 -9.27 -1.57
C ASN A 157 7.34 -8.00 -2.31
N ILE A 158 8.62 -7.91 -2.68
CA ILE A 158 9.22 -6.75 -3.33
C ILE A 158 9.79 -7.21 -4.67
N TRP A 159 9.38 -6.55 -5.75
CA TRP A 159 9.94 -6.71 -7.07
C TRP A 159 10.97 -5.63 -7.29
N PHE A 160 12.18 -6.00 -7.69
CA PHE A 160 13.33 -5.11 -7.69
C PHE A 160 14.00 -5.10 -9.06
N TRP A 161 14.27 -3.89 -9.55
CA TRP A 161 15.08 -3.64 -10.73
C TRP A 161 16.25 -2.74 -10.36
N ARG A 162 17.40 -2.99 -10.98
CA ARG A 162 18.61 -2.19 -10.86
C ARG A 162 19.24 -2.00 -12.23
N ASN A 163 19.59 -0.76 -12.56
CA ASN A 163 20.27 -0.42 -13.81
C ASN A 163 21.61 -1.18 -13.93
N GLY A 164 21.96 -1.60 -15.14
CA GLY A 164 23.16 -2.38 -15.42
C GLY A 164 23.05 -3.88 -15.13
N GLY A 165 21.87 -4.40 -14.77
CA GLY A 165 21.57 -5.84 -14.81
C GLY A 165 22.40 -6.69 -13.84
N GLY A 166 22.53 -6.26 -12.58
CA GLY A 166 23.22 -7.07 -11.57
C GLY A 166 22.58 -8.45 -11.37
N THR A 167 23.35 -9.44 -10.90
CA THR A 167 22.93 -10.84 -10.65
C THR A 167 21.96 -11.02 -9.48
N GLY A 168 21.42 -9.92 -8.93
CA GLY A 168 20.53 -9.94 -7.79
C GLY A 168 19.14 -10.47 -8.16
N PRO A 169 18.40 -11.03 -7.19
CA PRO A 169 17.06 -11.54 -7.44
C PRO A 169 16.09 -10.40 -7.78
N ALA A 170 15.25 -10.62 -8.79
CA ALA A 170 14.17 -9.70 -9.15
C ALA A 170 12.97 -9.76 -8.18
N SER A 171 12.86 -10.82 -7.37
CA SER A 171 11.82 -11.00 -6.35
C SER A 171 12.44 -11.23 -4.97
N LEU A 172 11.98 -10.45 -4.00
CA LEU A 172 12.46 -10.41 -2.62
C LEU A 172 11.29 -10.50 -1.64
N ARG A 173 11.55 -10.97 -0.43
CA ARG A 173 10.63 -10.89 0.71
C ARG A 173 11.21 -10.00 1.81
N ALA A 174 10.35 -9.35 2.57
CA ALA A 174 10.74 -8.62 3.77
C ALA A 174 9.67 -8.73 4.87
N ARG A 175 10.16 -8.69 6.10
CA ARG A 175 9.42 -8.73 7.38
C ARG A 175 9.83 -7.51 8.25
N GLY A 176 10.12 -6.39 7.59
CA GLY A 176 10.72 -5.18 8.17
C GLY A 176 12.05 -4.82 7.52
N PHE A 177 12.53 -3.60 7.79
CA PHE A 177 13.86 -3.18 7.35
C PHE A 177 14.95 -4.15 7.84
N GLY A 178 15.96 -4.41 7.00
CA GLY A 178 17.09 -5.31 7.33
C GLY A 178 16.80 -6.81 7.19
N THR A 179 15.60 -7.21 6.77
CA THR A 179 15.18 -8.64 6.66
C THR A 179 15.00 -9.11 5.21
N LEU A 180 15.61 -8.41 4.26
CA LEU A 180 15.49 -8.75 2.84
C LEU A 180 16.07 -10.12 2.55
N GLU A 181 15.28 -10.95 1.88
CA GLU A 181 15.72 -12.25 1.40
C GLU A 181 15.22 -12.52 -0.03
N PRO A 182 15.99 -13.22 -0.88
CA PRO A 182 15.53 -13.69 -2.18
C PRO A 182 14.31 -14.60 -2.05
N VAL A 183 13.37 -14.49 -2.99
CA VAL A 183 12.27 -15.46 -3.13
C VAL A 183 12.61 -16.45 -4.23
N ALA A 184 12.79 -17.73 -3.85
CA ALA A 184 13.02 -18.81 -4.81
C ALA A 184 11.81 -18.99 -5.73
N GLY A 185 12.06 -19.16 -7.03
CA GLY A 185 11.00 -19.31 -8.04
C GLY A 185 10.34 -18.01 -8.49
N GLY A 186 10.82 -16.86 -8.03
CA GLY A 186 10.33 -15.54 -8.43
C GLY A 186 10.59 -15.21 -9.89
N GLU A 187 9.64 -15.56 -10.77
CA GLU A 187 9.66 -15.26 -12.22
C GLU A 187 9.38 -13.79 -12.55
N VAL A 188 9.73 -12.85 -11.65
CA VAL A 188 9.63 -11.43 -11.95
C VAL A 188 10.64 -11.11 -13.04
N LYS A 189 10.16 -10.65 -14.19
CA LYS A 189 11.02 -10.13 -15.25
C LYS A 189 11.04 -8.61 -15.16
N THR A 190 12.24 -8.04 -15.25
CA THR A 190 12.44 -6.60 -15.22
C THR A 190 13.27 -6.15 -16.39
N ALA A 191 12.89 -5.02 -17.00
CA ALA A 191 13.68 -4.36 -18.03
C ALA A 191 13.70 -2.86 -17.74
N GLY A 192 14.80 -2.17 -18.07
CA GLY A 192 14.92 -0.74 -17.82
C GLY A 192 15.63 -0.05 -18.96
N LYS A 193 15.19 1.16 -19.28
CA LYS A 193 15.77 2.01 -20.33
C LYS A 193 15.84 3.44 -19.83
N TRP A 194 17.01 4.06 -19.97
CA TRP A 194 17.15 5.51 -19.87
C TRP A 194 17.10 6.10 -21.29
N GLU A 195 16.25 7.10 -21.51
CA GLU A 195 16.12 7.80 -22.79
C GLU A 195 15.58 9.22 -22.56
N ASN A 196 16.25 10.22 -23.16
CA ASN A 196 15.83 11.63 -23.12
C ASN A 196 15.59 12.18 -21.70
N GLY A 197 16.52 11.92 -20.78
CA GLY A 197 16.44 12.42 -19.40
C GLY A 197 15.35 11.75 -18.55
N ARG A 198 14.92 10.54 -18.91
CA ARG A 198 13.94 9.74 -18.17
C ARG A 198 14.39 8.30 -18.09
N VAL A 199 14.16 7.69 -16.92
CA VAL A 199 14.23 6.23 -16.76
C VAL A 199 12.83 5.66 -16.89
N ARG A 200 12.72 4.53 -17.61
CA ARG A 200 11.54 3.69 -17.71
C ARG A 200 11.87 2.29 -17.24
N VAL A 201 11.09 1.74 -16.33
CA VAL A 201 11.29 0.39 -15.78
C VAL A 201 10.02 -0.41 -15.93
N LEU A 202 10.14 -1.52 -16.63
CA LEU A 202 9.11 -2.53 -16.80
C LEU A 202 9.29 -3.61 -15.73
N PHE A 203 8.20 -3.97 -15.05
CA PHE A 203 8.09 -5.17 -14.24
C PHE A 203 6.97 -6.04 -14.78
N THR A 204 7.22 -7.34 -15.01
CA THR A 204 6.17 -8.28 -15.43
C THR A 204 6.23 -9.57 -14.62
N ARG A 205 5.05 -10.14 -14.35
CA ARG A 205 4.93 -11.45 -13.70
C ARG A 205 3.56 -12.07 -13.97
N SER A 206 3.50 -13.40 -13.93
CA SER A 206 2.25 -14.14 -13.88
C SER A 206 1.44 -13.85 -12.59
N PHE A 207 0.13 -14.06 -12.65
CA PHE A 207 -0.78 -13.91 -11.51
C PHE A 207 -0.57 -14.97 -10.44
N SER A 208 -0.14 -16.16 -10.85
CA SER A 208 0.14 -17.30 -9.97
C SER A 208 1.36 -17.03 -9.10
N ALA A 209 1.26 -17.48 -7.85
CA ALA A 209 2.40 -17.57 -6.95
C ALA A 209 2.97 -18.98 -6.97
N SER A 210 4.28 -19.08 -7.17
CA SER A 210 5.05 -20.33 -7.12
C SER A 210 5.53 -20.65 -5.69
N SER A 211 5.43 -19.67 -4.79
CA SER A 211 5.82 -19.77 -3.38
C SER A 211 4.88 -18.94 -2.49
N PRO A 212 4.67 -19.33 -1.22
CA PRO A 212 3.89 -18.52 -0.27
C PRO A 212 4.51 -17.15 0.05
N GLU A 213 5.78 -16.93 -0.31
CA GLU A 213 6.50 -15.66 -0.14
C GLU A 213 6.31 -14.70 -1.33
N GLU A 214 5.47 -15.06 -2.29
CA GLU A 214 5.13 -14.21 -3.42
C GLU A 214 3.70 -13.67 -3.34
N VAL A 215 3.50 -12.45 -3.83
CA VAL A 215 2.13 -11.93 -3.98
C VAL A 215 1.37 -12.79 -5.01
N LYS A 216 0.12 -13.16 -4.71
CA LYS A 216 -0.79 -13.77 -5.68
C LYS A 216 -1.74 -12.71 -6.21
N PHE A 217 -1.99 -12.68 -7.51
CA PHE A 217 -3.03 -11.83 -8.10
C PHE A 217 -4.25 -12.69 -8.45
N ALA A 218 -5.43 -12.28 -7.99
CA ALA A 218 -6.68 -12.96 -8.30
C ALA A 218 -7.78 -11.94 -8.60
N PRO A 219 -7.68 -11.16 -9.69
CA PRO A 219 -8.53 -10.00 -9.92
C PRO A 219 -10.04 -10.33 -9.98
N ARG A 220 -10.40 -11.55 -10.37
CA ARG A 220 -11.79 -12.06 -10.32
C ARG A 220 -12.35 -12.23 -8.90
N GLN A 221 -11.48 -12.30 -7.89
CA GLN A 221 -11.84 -12.41 -6.47
C GLN A 221 -11.57 -11.09 -5.74
N ILE A 222 -10.37 -10.53 -5.91
CA ILE A 222 -9.92 -9.28 -5.31
C ILE A 222 -9.22 -8.45 -6.40
N GLY A 223 -9.99 -7.55 -7.02
CA GLY A 223 -9.58 -6.67 -8.12
C GLY A 223 -8.92 -5.37 -7.69
N LEU A 224 -8.64 -5.19 -6.41
CA LEU A 224 -7.94 -4.04 -5.85
C LEU A 224 -6.73 -4.52 -5.05
N VAL A 225 -5.51 -4.22 -5.52
CA VAL A 225 -4.26 -4.74 -4.93
C VAL A 225 -3.39 -3.59 -4.42
N PRO A 226 -2.95 -3.58 -3.15
CA PRO A 226 -2.04 -2.55 -2.65
C PRO A 226 -0.66 -2.66 -3.29
N VAL A 227 -0.07 -1.52 -3.64
CA VAL A 227 1.30 -1.41 -4.14
C VAL A 227 1.99 -0.19 -3.55
N ALA A 228 3.26 -0.30 -3.19
CA ALA A 228 4.10 0.84 -2.84
C ALA A 228 5.34 0.87 -3.76
N LEU A 229 5.82 2.07 -4.07
CA LEU A 229 6.95 2.31 -4.96
C LEU A 229 8.14 2.83 -4.14
N ALA A 230 9.34 2.37 -4.47
CA ALA A 230 10.59 3.03 -4.07
C ALA A 230 11.49 3.25 -5.28
N VAL A 231 12.23 4.36 -5.26
CA VAL A 231 13.19 4.74 -6.32
C VAL A 231 14.50 5.19 -5.68
N TRP A 232 15.61 4.84 -6.33
CA TRP A 232 16.97 5.24 -6.00
C TRP A 232 17.57 5.96 -7.21
N GLY A 233 18.04 7.19 -7.01
CA GLY A 233 18.86 7.93 -7.97
C GLY A 233 20.34 7.64 -7.78
N GLY A 234 20.94 6.86 -8.68
CA GLY A 234 22.29 6.31 -8.53
C GLY A 234 23.40 7.36 -8.49
N GLU A 235 23.32 8.41 -9.30
CA GLU A 235 24.32 9.48 -9.40
C GLU A 235 24.47 10.28 -8.10
N LYS A 236 23.42 10.34 -7.26
CA LYS A 236 23.49 10.96 -5.92
C LYS A 236 23.84 9.97 -4.82
N GLY A 237 24.23 8.74 -5.18
CA GLY A 237 24.66 7.70 -4.26
C GLY A 237 23.55 7.02 -3.47
N GLU A 238 22.31 7.10 -3.94
CA GLU A 238 21.19 6.39 -3.30
C GLU A 238 21.34 4.86 -3.47
N ARG A 239 21.25 4.15 -2.35
CA ARG A 239 21.27 2.67 -2.27
C ARG A 239 20.67 2.18 -0.96
N GLY A 240 20.21 0.94 -0.90
CA GLY A 240 19.73 0.34 0.36
C GLY A 240 18.62 1.18 0.99
N GLY A 241 18.84 1.70 2.20
CA GLY A 241 17.91 2.60 2.90
C GLY A 241 17.85 4.03 2.35
N LEU A 242 18.92 4.51 1.69
CA LEU A 242 18.95 5.83 1.04
C LEU A 242 18.12 5.79 -0.22
N LYS A 243 16.84 6.12 -0.10
CA LYS A 243 15.87 6.09 -1.20
C LYS A 243 14.73 7.05 -0.95
N THR A 244 13.90 7.19 -1.97
CA THR A 244 12.56 7.72 -1.80
C THR A 244 11.53 6.61 -1.94
N LEU A 245 10.39 6.75 -1.25
CA LEU A 245 9.29 5.79 -1.27
C LEU A 245 7.93 6.47 -1.22
N SER A 246 6.91 5.78 -1.72
CA SER A 246 5.53 6.21 -1.68
C SER A 246 4.82 5.65 -0.43
N GLY A 247 3.71 6.28 -0.05
CA GLY A 247 2.68 5.55 0.68
C GLY A 247 2.01 4.47 -0.16
N TRP A 248 1.16 3.65 0.45
CA TRP A 248 0.39 2.63 -0.28
C TRP A 248 -0.53 3.28 -1.32
N ARG A 249 -0.42 2.80 -2.56
CA ARG A 249 -1.34 3.03 -3.70
C ARG A 249 -2.08 1.73 -4.01
N PHE A 250 -3.00 1.76 -4.95
CA PHE A 250 -3.84 0.61 -5.29
C PHE A 250 -3.93 0.41 -6.79
N VAL A 251 -3.69 -0.83 -7.21
CA VAL A 251 -3.91 -1.30 -8.57
C VAL A 251 -5.34 -1.80 -8.67
N LYS A 252 -6.18 -1.14 -9.47
CA LYS A 252 -7.53 -1.59 -9.79
C LYS A 252 -7.50 -2.31 -11.13
N PHE A 253 -7.75 -3.60 -11.14
CA PHE A 253 -7.93 -4.36 -12.39
C PHE A 253 -9.26 -4.00 -13.04
N ASP A 254 -9.27 -3.76 -14.34
CA ASP A 254 -10.53 -3.65 -15.05
C ASP A 254 -11.32 -4.98 -14.98
N GLY A 255 -12.65 -4.87 -14.86
CA GLY A 255 -13.51 -6.03 -14.61
C GLY A 255 -13.25 -6.79 -13.29
N GLY A 256 -12.30 -6.35 -12.46
CA GLY A 256 -11.96 -6.99 -11.20
C GLY A 256 -13.02 -6.76 -10.13
N LYS A 257 -13.21 -7.73 -9.23
CA LYS A 257 -14.18 -7.61 -8.13
C LYS A 257 -13.61 -6.74 -7.02
N VAL A 258 -14.27 -5.63 -6.70
CA VAL A 258 -13.89 -4.78 -5.57
C VAL A 258 -14.95 -4.87 -4.48
N SER A 259 -14.54 -5.37 -3.31
CA SER A 259 -15.39 -5.40 -2.13
C SER A 259 -15.53 -4.01 -1.51
N PRO A 260 -16.75 -3.48 -1.32
CA PRO A 260 -16.95 -2.24 -0.58
C PRO A 260 -16.49 -2.33 0.88
N ALA A 261 -16.56 -3.51 1.50
CA ALA A 261 -16.07 -3.71 2.87
C ALA A 261 -14.54 -3.56 2.93
N TYR A 262 -13.83 -4.13 1.95
CA TYR A 262 -12.39 -3.96 1.83
C TYR A 262 -12.01 -2.49 1.59
N VAL A 263 -12.69 -1.76 0.70
CA VAL A 263 -12.38 -0.33 0.51
C VAL A 263 -12.63 0.48 1.78
N ARG A 264 -13.70 0.19 2.52
CA ARG A 264 -13.97 0.85 3.81
C ARG A 264 -12.89 0.57 4.85
N SER A 265 -12.29 -0.63 4.89
CA SER A 265 -11.20 -0.93 5.83
C SER A 265 -9.91 -0.16 5.52
N LEU A 266 -9.73 0.29 4.28
CA LEU A 266 -8.62 1.16 3.87
C LEU A 266 -8.85 2.64 4.18
N ALA A 267 -10.09 3.05 4.39
CA ALA A 267 -10.47 4.45 4.61
C ALA A 267 -10.15 4.91 6.05
N TRP A 268 -9.88 6.19 6.20
CA TRP A 268 -9.76 6.81 7.51
C TRP A 268 -11.14 7.22 8.02
N ASN A 269 -11.68 6.44 8.97
CA ASN A 269 -13.02 6.64 9.54
C ASN A 269 -12.90 6.96 11.05
N PRO A 270 -12.43 8.16 11.44
CA PRO A 270 -12.30 8.50 12.85
C PRO A 270 -13.67 8.68 13.50
N LYS A 271 -13.78 8.39 14.81
CA LYS A 271 -15.04 8.61 15.57
C LYS A 271 -15.44 10.09 15.64
N ILE A 272 -14.47 10.99 15.55
CA ILE A 272 -14.70 12.43 15.43
C ILE A 272 -13.84 13.02 14.31
N ARG A 273 -14.27 14.15 13.75
CA ARG A 273 -13.44 14.90 12.81
C ARG A 273 -12.27 15.55 13.55
N GLY A 274 -11.05 15.21 13.14
CA GLY A 274 -9.84 15.84 13.66
C GLY A 274 -9.69 17.30 13.21
N ASP A 275 -8.82 18.04 13.90
CA ASP A 275 -8.49 19.44 13.61
C ASP A 275 -6.97 19.59 13.70
N ALA A 276 -6.34 19.94 12.57
CA ALA A 276 -4.88 19.96 12.46
C ALA A 276 -4.24 21.04 13.35
N LYS A 277 -4.90 22.17 13.58
CA LYS A 277 -4.38 23.23 14.46
C LYS A 277 -4.34 22.77 15.92
N THR A 278 -5.43 22.16 16.38
CA THR A 278 -5.51 21.52 17.69
C THR A 278 -4.48 20.39 17.81
N GLY A 279 -4.35 19.55 16.79
CA GLY A 279 -3.35 18.48 16.74
C GLY A 279 -1.92 18.97 16.88
N LYS A 280 -1.57 20.06 16.19
CA LYS A 280 -0.25 20.70 16.32
C LYS A 280 -0.01 21.21 17.74
N ALA A 281 -1.00 21.85 18.36
CA ALA A 281 -0.90 22.33 19.74
C ALA A 281 -0.70 21.17 20.73
N LEU A 282 -1.43 20.05 20.53
CA LEU A 282 -1.30 18.84 21.34
C LEU A 282 0.09 18.20 21.21
N MET A 283 0.64 18.10 19.99
CA MET A 283 2.01 17.62 19.76
C MET A 283 3.05 18.38 20.60
N THR A 284 2.91 19.71 20.69
CA THR A 284 3.79 20.54 21.53
C THR A 284 3.52 20.31 23.01
N ARG A 285 2.24 20.33 23.43
CA ARG A 285 1.84 20.18 24.84
C ARG A 285 2.26 18.83 25.44
N HIS A 286 2.21 17.76 24.64
CA HIS A 286 2.59 16.41 25.04
C HIS A 286 4.08 16.09 24.80
N GLY A 287 4.90 17.08 24.44
CA GLY A 287 6.35 16.92 24.37
C GLY A 287 6.84 16.09 23.18
N CYS A 288 5.99 15.79 22.18
CA CYS A 288 6.38 15.00 21.00
C CYS A 288 7.57 15.65 20.25
N ALA A 289 7.64 16.98 20.32
CA ALA A 289 8.75 17.82 19.89
C ALA A 289 10.13 17.39 20.41
N GLY A 290 10.23 16.85 21.62
CA GLY A 290 11.50 16.44 22.22
C GLY A 290 12.15 15.24 21.52
N CYS A 291 11.33 14.35 20.95
CA CYS A 291 11.79 13.15 20.27
C CYS A 291 11.67 13.23 18.75
N HIS A 292 10.81 14.09 18.21
CA HIS A 292 10.53 14.17 16.78
C HIS A 292 10.69 15.59 16.22
N ALA A 293 11.48 15.71 15.16
CA ALA A 293 11.53 16.90 14.32
C ALA A 293 10.36 16.92 13.33
N TYR A 294 9.75 18.08 13.10
CA TYR A 294 8.70 18.25 12.08
C TYR A 294 8.63 19.68 11.54
N PRO A 295 8.01 19.92 10.36
CA PRO A 295 7.83 21.27 9.83
C PRO A 295 7.14 22.20 10.83
N GLY A 296 7.81 23.31 11.17
CA GLY A 296 7.34 24.26 12.19
C GLY A 296 7.77 23.95 13.63
N ASN A 297 8.55 22.88 13.86
CA ASN A 297 9.30 22.63 15.09
C ASN A 297 10.55 21.77 14.76
N PRO A 298 11.57 22.36 14.11
CA PRO A 298 12.77 21.63 13.71
C PRO A 298 13.73 21.53 14.90
N ILE A 299 13.43 20.61 15.84
CA ILE A 299 14.36 20.30 16.94
C ILE A 299 15.34 19.23 16.44
N PRO A 300 16.67 19.46 16.52
CA PRO A 300 17.66 18.43 16.25
C PRO A 300 17.54 17.32 17.29
N THR A 301 17.00 16.17 16.88
CA THR A 301 16.80 15.03 17.77
C THR A 301 17.35 13.76 17.13
N LYS A 302 18.04 12.95 17.94
CA LYS A 302 18.57 11.63 17.54
C LYS A 302 17.73 10.47 18.09
N ILE A 303 16.54 10.80 18.64
CA ILE A 303 15.69 9.84 19.35
C ILE A 303 14.70 9.20 18.38
N GLY A 304 13.75 9.98 17.84
CA GLY A 304 12.74 9.49 16.91
C GLY A 304 13.04 9.83 15.44
N PRO A 305 12.28 9.26 14.49
CA PRO A 305 12.33 9.66 13.09
C PRO A 305 11.79 11.07 12.91
N GLY A 306 12.30 11.78 11.90
CA GLY A 306 11.70 13.04 11.45
C GLY A 306 10.31 12.78 10.83
N LEU A 307 9.33 13.61 11.17
CA LEU A 307 7.94 13.46 10.73
C LEU A 307 7.60 14.28 9.48
N ALA A 308 8.60 14.90 8.84
CA ALA A 308 8.40 15.56 7.56
C ALA A 308 7.94 14.55 6.50
N GLY A 309 6.82 14.82 5.82
CA GLY A 309 6.26 13.92 4.81
C GLY A 309 5.50 12.70 5.35
N ILE A 310 5.40 12.54 6.68
CA ILE A 310 4.81 11.34 7.29
C ILE A 310 3.35 11.09 6.85
N GLY A 311 2.58 12.16 6.62
CA GLY A 311 1.20 12.10 6.16
C GLY A 311 1.03 11.70 4.70
N GLY A 312 2.13 11.68 3.94
CA GLY A 312 2.19 11.18 2.57
C GLY A 312 2.72 9.74 2.47
N ILE A 313 3.54 9.32 3.43
CA ILE A 313 4.09 7.96 3.53
C ILE A 313 3.09 7.01 4.21
N HIS A 314 2.51 7.40 5.34
CA HIS A 314 1.70 6.50 6.15
C HIS A 314 0.21 6.82 6.03
N ARG A 315 -0.61 5.76 6.02
CA ARG A 315 -2.06 5.91 6.11
C ARG A 315 -2.46 6.36 7.53
N PRO A 316 -3.55 7.13 7.69
CA PRO A 316 -3.97 7.66 8.99
C PRO A 316 -4.21 6.60 10.07
N ALA A 317 -4.73 5.43 9.68
CA ALA A 317 -4.96 4.32 10.62
C ALA A 317 -3.65 3.81 11.24
N TYR A 318 -2.56 3.74 10.46
CA TYR A 318 -1.23 3.42 10.98
C TYR A 318 -0.73 4.51 11.94
N LEU A 319 -0.90 5.79 11.60
CA LEU A 319 -0.50 6.90 12.48
C LEU A 319 -1.24 6.85 13.82
N PHE A 320 -2.53 6.54 13.78
CA PHE A 320 -3.33 6.37 15.00
C PHE A 320 -2.87 5.17 15.82
N GLU A 321 -2.63 4.02 15.19
CA GLU A 321 -2.07 2.84 15.86
C GLU A 321 -0.71 3.14 16.48
N SER A 322 0.21 3.80 15.75
CA SER A 322 1.51 4.19 16.29
C SER A 322 1.40 5.09 17.51
N LEU A 323 0.39 5.96 17.62
CA LEU A 323 0.17 6.76 18.82
C LEU A 323 -0.39 5.92 19.98
N LYS A 324 -1.29 4.97 19.72
CA LYS A 324 -2.00 4.22 20.78
C LYS A 324 -1.28 2.94 21.21
N ASP A 325 -0.58 2.30 20.30
CA ASP A 325 0.23 1.10 20.50
C ASP A 325 1.53 1.20 19.67
N PRO A 326 2.50 2.00 20.13
CA PRO A 326 3.78 2.20 19.44
C PRO A 326 4.65 0.94 19.32
N SER A 327 4.35 -0.11 20.08
CA SER A 327 5.06 -1.39 19.99
C SER A 327 4.44 -2.35 18.97
N ALA A 328 3.25 -2.04 18.41
CA ALA A 328 2.62 -2.84 17.37
C ALA A 328 3.47 -2.94 16.09
N VAL A 329 4.24 -1.89 15.79
CA VAL A 329 5.23 -1.85 14.69
C VAL A 329 6.46 -1.11 15.17
N ILE A 330 7.56 -1.85 15.34
CA ILE A 330 8.85 -1.28 15.71
C ILE A 330 9.76 -1.31 14.49
N VAL A 331 10.14 -0.11 14.02
CA VAL A 331 11.15 0.03 12.99
C VAL A 331 12.52 -0.27 13.60
N PRO A 332 13.32 -1.19 13.04
CA PRO A 332 14.59 -1.58 13.62
C PRO A 332 15.59 -0.44 13.52
N HIS A 333 15.80 0.24 14.66
CA HIS A 333 16.84 1.25 14.87
C HIS A 333 17.18 1.26 16.36
N GLY A 334 18.47 1.31 16.71
CA GLY A 334 18.95 1.08 18.09
C GLY A 334 18.34 2.03 19.14
N ASN A 335 17.91 3.22 18.72
CA ASN A 335 17.30 4.20 19.62
C ASN A 335 15.76 4.15 19.68
N TYR A 336 15.08 3.26 18.94
CA TYR A 336 13.60 3.28 18.88
C TYR A 336 12.93 2.30 19.84
N TYR A 337 13.67 1.34 20.37
CA TYR A 337 13.13 0.33 21.27
C TYR A 337 14.16 -0.06 22.33
N SER A 338 13.66 -0.65 23.40
CA SER A 338 14.44 -1.37 24.40
C SER A 338 14.04 -2.84 24.38
N MET A 339 14.91 -3.71 24.86
CA MET A 339 14.57 -5.12 25.02
C MET A 339 14.01 -5.36 26.41
N LYS A 340 12.81 -5.94 26.49
CA LYS A 340 12.20 -6.40 27.74
C LYS A 340 11.74 -7.84 27.55
N ASP A 341 12.21 -8.74 28.41
CA ASP A 341 11.87 -10.18 28.35
C ASP A 341 12.12 -10.81 26.96
N GLY A 342 13.19 -10.37 26.28
CA GLY A 342 13.56 -10.84 24.93
C GLY A 342 12.71 -10.26 23.79
N GLN A 343 11.78 -9.34 24.07
CA GLN A 343 10.95 -8.68 23.06
C GLN A 343 11.30 -7.18 22.94
N PRO A 344 11.30 -6.62 21.71
CA PRO A 344 11.46 -5.19 21.52
C PRO A 344 10.20 -4.45 21.99
N ILE A 345 10.38 -3.40 22.78
CA ILE A 345 9.32 -2.48 23.22
C ILE A 345 9.72 -1.08 22.83
N SER A 346 8.82 -0.37 22.15
CA SER A 346 9.07 1.01 21.71
C SER A 346 9.41 1.91 22.89
N ILE A 347 10.42 2.78 22.71
CA ILE A 347 10.71 3.83 23.69
C ILE A 347 9.67 4.95 23.65
N MET A 348 8.90 5.06 22.56
CA MET A 348 7.76 5.97 22.50
C MET A 348 6.67 5.35 23.36
N ALA A 349 6.30 6.03 24.45
CA ALA A 349 5.19 5.58 25.28
C ALA A 349 3.86 5.73 24.53
N PRO A 350 2.88 4.84 24.77
CA PRO A 350 1.51 5.03 24.29
C PRO A 350 0.97 6.40 24.67
N PHE A 351 0.30 7.07 23.74
CA PHE A 351 -0.35 8.35 23.99
C PHE A 351 -1.41 8.21 25.08
N SER A 352 -1.19 8.89 26.21
CA SER A 352 -2.00 8.80 27.43
C SER A 352 -3.17 9.77 27.49
N GLY A 353 -3.28 10.71 26.53
CA GLY A 353 -4.40 11.64 26.46
C GLY A 353 -5.70 10.98 25.98
N PRO A 354 -6.83 11.72 26.04
CA PRO A 354 -8.12 11.28 25.51
C PRO A 354 -8.02 10.81 24.06
N GLU A 355 -8.79 9.78 23.68
CA GLU A 355 -8.77 9.26 22.30
C GLU A 355 -9.09 10.34 21.25
N ARG A 356 -9.99 11.27 21.58
CA ARG A 356 -10.30 12.43 20.73
C ARG A 356 -9.07 13.26 20.36
N ASP A 357 -8.12 13.40 21.28
CA ASP A 357 -6.91 14.19 21.09
C ASP A 357 -5.97 13.49 20.08
N ALA A 358 -5.95 12.14 20.10
CA ALA A 358 -5.22 11.37 19.10
C ALA A 358 -5.76 11.59 17.68
N TYR A 359 -7.08 11.74 17.50
CA TYR A 359 -7.64 12.09 16.17
C TYR A 359 -7.20 13.47 15.69
N HIS A 360 -7.10 14.46 16.58
CA HIS A 360 -6.56 15.78 16.23
C HIS A 360 -5.07 15.69 15.85
N ILE A 361 -4.26 14.96 16.63
CA ILE A 361 -2.84 14.74 16.34
C ILE A 361 -2.67 14.06 14.97
N VAL A 362 -3.43 13.00 14.69
CA VAL A 362 -3.39 12.32 13.37
C VAL A 362 -3.75 13.28 12.25
N GLU A 363 -4.75 14.15 12.42
CA GLU A 363 -5.11 15.14 11.41
C GLU A 363 -3.97 16.13 11.13
N PHE A 364 -3.23 16.53 12.16
CA PHE A 364 -2.01 17.31 11.97
C PHE A 364 -0.94 16.53 11.22
N LEU A 365 -0.64 15.29 11.62
CA LEU A 365 0.38 14.45 10.96
C LEU A 365 0.04 14.19 9.49
N ARG A 366 -1.24 14.00 9.16
CA ARG A 366 -1.73 13.86 7.78
C ARG A 366 -1.44 15.07 6.90
N SER A 367 -1.41 16.27 7.51
CA SER A 367 -1.11 17.53 6.81
C SER A 367 0.37 17.69 6.47
N LEU A 368 1.27 16.90 7.08
CA LEU A 368 2.71 16.93 6.83
C LEU A 368 3.04 16.11 5.57
N ARG A 369 2.86 16.72 4.39
CA ARG A 369 3.13 16.17 3.06
C ARG A 369 4.15 16.98 2.29
#